data_AF-A0A5C5RFB9-F1
#
_entry.id   AF-A0A5C5RFB9-F1
#
_cell.length_a   1.000
_cell.length_b   1.000
_cell.length_c   1.000
_cell.angle_alpha   90.00
_cell.angle_beta   90.00
_cell.angle_gamma   90.00
#
_symmetry.space_group_name_H-M   'P 1'
#
loop_
_entity.id
_entity.type
_entity.pdbx_description
1 polymer ?
#
loop_
_entity_poly.entity_id
_entity_poly.type
_entity_poly.pdbx_seq_one_letter_code
_entity_poly.pdbx_strand_id
1 'polypeptide(L)'
;MTGRRRACMLTGIVAVAEQGACMDRYLTTREVCALTGYHEKTIHNAARQYKATRGRKGLKSCRQGRHGDYRYLESDVHAWMQGR
;
A
#
# COMPACT_ATOMS: atom_id res chain seq x y z
N MET A 1 -21.77 23.33 40.69
CA MET A 1 -21.13 24.46 39.99
C MET A 1 -19.69 24.05 39.66
N THR A 2 -19.38 23.97 38.36
CA THR A 2 -18.11 24.38 37.71
C THR A 2 -16.76 24.01 38.37
N GLY A 3 -15.78 23.36 37.73
CA GLY A 3 -15.60 23.02 36.32
C GLY A 3 -14.29 22.25 36.09
N ARG A 4 -14.29 21.49 34.99
CA ARG A 4 -13.14 20.82 34.35
C ARG A 4 -12.15 21.84 33.80
N ARG A 5 -10.84 21.51 33.83
CA ARG A 5 -9.83 21.65 32.74
C ARG A 5 -8.44 21.28 33.32
N ARG A 6 -7.85 20.14 32.94
CA ARG A 6 -7.01 19.87 31.75
C ARG A 6 -5.64 20.58 31.77
N ALA A 7 -4.58 19.78 31.86
CA ALA A 7 -3.33 19.98 31.12
C ALA A 7 -2.49 18.69 31.13
N CYS A 8 -2.89 17.68 30.35
CA CYS A 8 -1.99 16.59 29.99
C CYS A 8 -1.23 17.05 28.74
N MET A 9 0.02 17.48 28.92
CA MET A 9 0.93 17.79 27.82
C MET A 9 1.30 16.49 27.12
N LEU A 10 0.54 16.13 26.08
CA LEU A 10 0.92 15.07 25.14
C LEU A 10 1.79 15.72 24.06
N THR A 11 3.09 15.54 24.20
CA THR A 11 4.10 15.82 23.18
C THR A 11 3.86 14.88 21.99
N GLY A 12 2.97 15.28 21.10
CA GLY A 12 2.71 14.59 19.84
C GLY A 12 3.85 14.86 18.87
N ILE A 13 4.84 13.96 18.81
CA ILE A 13 5.77 13.91 17.70
C ILE A 13 5.00 13.29 16.54
N VAL A 14 4.34 14.14 15.75
CA VAL A 14 3.78 13.74 14.46
C VAL A 14 4.95 13.71 13.49
N ALA A 15 5.55 12.54 13.31
CA ALA A 15 6.38 12.27 12.14
C ALA A 15 5.45 12.29 10.91
N VAL A 16 5.23 13.48 10.35
CA VAL A 16 4.65 13.65 9.03
C VAL A 16 5.66 13.07 8.06
N ALA A 17 5.43 11.83 7.66
CA ALA A 17 6.13 11.23 6.55
C ALA A 17 5.90 12.15 5.34
N GLU A 18 6.98 12.78 4.89
CA GLU A 18 7.05 13.47 3.61
C GLU A 18 6.82 12.44 2.52
N GLN A 19 5.54 12.20 2.20
CA GLN A 19 5.15 11.47 1.01
C GLN A 19 5.25 12.47 -0.14
N GLY A 20 6.50 12.66 -0.58
CA GLY A 20 6.79 13.33 -1.84
C GLY A 20 5.86 12.77 -2.91
N ALA A 21 5.30 13.66 -3.71
CA ALA A 21 4.47 13.35 -4.86
C ALA A 21 5.25 12.48 -5.85
N CYS A 22 5.30 11.17 -5.60
CA CYS A 22 5.90 10.20 -6.49
C CYS A 22 4.92 10.05 -7.65
N MET A 23 5.34 10.44 -8.85
CA MET A 23 4.60 10.18 -10.08
C MET A 23 4.23 8.70 -10.10
N ASP A 24 2.93 8.40 -10.02
CA ASP A 24 2.43 7.05 -9.76
C ASP A 24 2.77 6.13 -10.94
N ARG A 25 3.92 5.45 -10.82
CA ARG A 25 4.48 4.59 -11.86
C ARG A 25 3.85 3.22 -11.75
N TYR A 26 3.45 2.68 -12.91
CA TYR A 26 3.01 1.29 -13.00
C TYR A 26 4.22 0.35 -13.10
N LEU A 27 4.40 -0.46 -12.06
CA LEU A 27 5.40 -1.50 -11.98
C LEU A 27 4.87 -2.83 -12.53
N THR A 28 5.72 -3.57 -13.22
CA THR A 28 5.52 -4.97 -13.57
C THR A 28 5.73 -5.88 -12.35
N THR A 29 5.24 -7.12 -12.38
CA THR A 29 5.48 -8.06 -11.29
C THR A 29 6.97 -8.24 -10.99
N ARG A 30 7.82 -8.25 -12.02
CA ARG A 30 9.27 -8.40 -11.86
C ARG A 30 9.91 -7.21 -11.12
N GLU A 31 9.47 -5.99 -11.42
CA GLU A 31 9.88 -4.78 -10.69
C GLU A 31 9.39 -4.81 -9.24
N VAL A 32 8.14 -5.25 -9.00
CA VAL A 32 7.60 -5.41 -7.64
C VAL A 32 8.37 -6.46 -6.85
N CYS A 33 8.74 -7.59 -7.46
CA CYS A 33 9.58 -8.60 -6.81
C CYS A 33 10.95 -8.02 -6.44
N ALA A 34 11.57 -7.23 -7.32
CA ALA A 34 12.84 -6.58 -7.04
C ALA A 34 12.74 -5.54 -5.92
N LEU A 35 11.63 -4.78 -5.86
CA LEU A 35 11.40 -3.73 -4.88
C LEU A 35 11.04 -4.29 -3.49
N THR A 36 10.20 -5.32 -3.45
CA THR A 36 9.68 -5.90 -2.20
C THR A 36 10.50 -7.09 -1.69
N GLY A 37 11.32 -7.70 -2.54
CA GLY A 37 12.01 -8.96 -2.27
C GLY A 37 11.09 -10.18 -2.24
N TYR A 38 9.78 -10.03 -2.46
CA TYR A 38 8.84 -11.15 -2.46
C TYR A 38 8.87 -11.92 -3.78
N HIS A 39 8.55 -13.21 -3.69
CA HIS A 39 8.40 -14.07 -4.85
C HIS A 39 7.14 -13.69 -5.66
N GLU A 40 7.20 -13.86 -6.98
CA GLU A 40 6.10 -13.56 -7.91
C GLU A 40 4.76 -14.20 -7.48
N LYS A 41 4.82 -15.44 -6.99
CA LYS A 41 3.66 -16.18 -6.46
C LYS A 41 2.95 -15.42 -5.32
N THR A 42 3.71 -14.77 -4.44
CA THR A 42 3.17 -13.98 -3.33
C THR A 42 2.46 -12.74 -3.85
N ILE A 43 3.06 -12.03 -4.81
CA ILE A 43 2.48 -10.84 -5.45
C ILE A 43 1.17 -11.19 -6.18
N HIS A 44 1.16 -12.31 -6.92
CA HIS A 44 -0.04 -12.81 -7.58
C HIS A 44 -1.13 -13.24 -6.59
N ASN A 45 -0.75 -13.85 -5.46
CA ASN A 45 -1.70 -14.22 -4.42
C ASN A 45 -2.31 -12.98 -3.74
N ALA A 46 -1.51 -11.96 -3.46
CA ALA A 46 -1.99 -10.68 -2.94
C ALA A 46 -2.98 -10.01 -3.90
N ALA A 47 -2.68 -10.04 -5.21
CA ALA A 47 -3.60 -9.54 -6.24
C ALA A 47 -4.91 -10.32 -6.30
N ARG A 48 -4.85 -11.64 -6.15
CA ARG A 48 -6.03 -12.51 -6.09
C ARG A 48 -6.86 -12.25 -4.83
N GLN A 49 -6.21 -12.08 -3.67
CA GLN A 49 -6.86 -11.71 -2.42
C GLN A 49 -7.57 -10.37 -2.51
N TYR A 50 -7.00 -9.39 -3.20
CA TYR A 50 -7.64 -8.09 -3.44
C TYR A 50 -8.98 -8.27 -4.17
N LYS A 51 -9.02 -9.09 -5.23
CA LYS A 51 -10.27 -9.41 -5.94
C LYS A 51 -11.25 -10.20 -5.05
N ALA A 52 -10.76 -11.22 -4.35
CA ALA A 52 -11.59 -12.08 -3.51
C ALA A 52 -12.24 -11.33 -2.34
N THR A 53 -11.52 -10.38 -1.75
CA THR A 53 -11.98 -9.59 -0.60
C THR A 53 -12.68 -8.28 -1.00
N ARG A 54 -12.94 -8.08 -2.30
CA ARG A 54 -13.53 -6.86 -2.87
C ARG A 54 -12.78 -5.58 -2.46
N GLY A 55 -11.45 -5.66 -2.44
CA GLY A 55 -10.57 -4.53 -2.13
C GLY A 55 -10.34 -4.25 -0.65
N ARG A 56 -10.75 -5.17 0.25
CA ARG A 56 -10.50 -5.02 1.69
C ARG A 56 -9.09 -5.43 2.12
N LYS A 57 -8.44 -6.34 1.40
CA LYS A 57 -7.09 -6.85 1.70
C LYS A 57 -6.37 -7.28 0.43
N GLY A 58 -5.05 -7.13 0.43
CA GLY A 58 -4.19 -7.58 -0.67
C GLY A 58 -3.78 -6.44 -1.58
N LEU A 59 -3.14 -6.78 -2.69
CA LEU A 59 -2.50 -5.80 -3.57
C LEU A 59 -3.40 -5.45 -4.75
N LYS A 60 -3.71 -4.15 -4.91
CA LYS A 60 -4.47 -3.69 -6.07
C LYS A 60 -3.65 -3.89 -7.34
N SER A 61 -4.22 -4.63 -8.29
CA SER A 61 -3.66 -4.76 -9.64
C SER A 61 -4.59 -4.07 -10.63
N CYS A 62 -4.03 -3.19 -11.46
CA CYS A 62 -4.83 -2.24 -12.23
C CYS A 62 -5.05 -2.67 -13.69
N ARG A 63 -4.24 -3.60 -14.21
CA ARG A 63 -4.44 -4.20 -15.53
C ARG A 63 -4.01 -5.64 -15.54
N GLN A 64 -4.88 -6.49 -16.08
CA GLN A 64 -4.46 -7.71 -16.77
C GLN A 64 -4.25 -7.24 -18.21
N GLY A 65 -3.00 -7.05 -18.65
CA GLY A 65 -2.74 -6.75 -20.06
C GLY A 65 -3.31 -7.83 -20.98
N ARG A 66 -3.35 -7.58 -22.30
CA ARG A 66 -3.77 -8.58 -23.31
C ARG A 66 -3.04 -9.93 -23.18
N HIS A 67 -1.88 -9.96 -22.52
CA HIS A 67 -1.07 -11.14 -22.24
C HIS A 67 -0.89 -11.47 -20.74
N GLY A 68 -1.82 -11.08 -19.88
CA GLY A 68 -1.76 -11.48 -18.47
C GLY A 68 -0.66 -10.77 -17.65
N ASP A 69 0.01 -9.78 -18.23
CA ASP A 69 0.94 -8.91 -17.49
C ASP A 69 0.16 -8.09 -16.47
N TYR A 70 0.38 -8.41 -15.19
CA TYR A 70 -0.13 -7.61 -14.08
C TYR A 70 0.69 -6.33 -13.95
N ARG A 71 -0.01 -5.20 -13.85
CA ARG A 71 0.56 -3.91 -13.50
C ARG A 71 0.07 -3.48 -12.13
N TYR A 72 1.01 -3.03 -11.31
CA TYR A 72 0.79 -2.58 -9.95
C TYR A 72 1.18 -1.12 -9.86
N LEU A 73 0.40 -0.33 -9.13
CA LEU A 73 0.84 1.02 -8.79
C LEU A 73 1.87 0.93 -7.69
N GLU A 74 2.98 1.64 -7.85
CA GLU A 74 4.04 1.70 -6.85
C GLU A 74 3.49 2.13 -5.49
N SER A 75 2.59 3.13 -5.46
CA SER A 75 1.91 3.58 -4.24
C SER A 75 1.10 2.47 -3.56
N ASP A 76 0.36 1.66 -4.33
CA ASP A 76 -0.42 0.53 -3.81
C ASP A 76 0.51 -0.57 -3.26
N VAL A 77 1.66 -0.80 -3.90
CA VAL A 77 2.68 -1.76 -3.44
C VAL A 77 3.27 -1.31 -2.10
N HIS A 78 3.62 -0.03 -1.97
CA HIS A 78 4.11 0.51 -0.70
C HIS A 78 3.05 0.47 0.41
N ALA A 79 1.80 0.83 0.10
CA ALA A 79 0.70 0.74 1.06
C ALA A 79 0.50 -0.70 1.54
N TRP A 80 0.54 -1.66 0.61
CA TRP A 80 0.45 -3.09 0.93
C TRP A 80 1.63 -3.58 1.79
N MET A 81 2.86 -3.16 1.49
CA MET A 81 4.03 -3.47 2.32
C MET A 81 3.94 -2.89 3.74
N GLN A 82 3.28 -1.74 3.89
CA GLN A 82 3.01 -1.11 5.19
C GLN A 82 1.85 -1.77 5.95
N GLY A 83 1.21 -2.81 5.38
CA GLY A 83 0.13 -3.57 6.01
C GLY A 83 -1.24 -2.89 5.96
N ARG A 84 -1.45 -1.95 5.02
CA ARG A 84 -2.76 -1.31 4.79
C ARG A 84 -3.63 -2.06 3.79
#